data_AF-A0A3P6QPW7-F1
#
_entry.id   AF-A0A3P6QPW7-F1
#
_cell.length_a   1.000
_cell.length_b   1.000
_cell.length_c   1.000
_cell.angle_alpha   90.00
_cell.angle_beta   90.00
_cell.angle_gamma   90.00
#
_symmetry.space_group_name_H-M   'P 1'
#
loop_
_entity.id
_entity.type
_entity.pdbx_description
1 polymer ?
#
loop_
_entity_poly.entity_id
_entity_poly.type
_entity_poly.pdbx_seq_one_letter_code
_entity_poly.pdbx_strand_id
1 'polypeptide(L)'
;MSPAVWDYIFLGKGDPAKLAAETYTTATVDSLRRLRREFLYWYPVDLHVSGKDLLSNHLTYYLYNHVAMWPKEPKMWPVGVRANGLLLLNSEKVRDAVRFWLGISVL
;
A
#
# COMPACT_ATOMS: atom_id res chain seq x y z
N MET A 1 12.67 -8.16 -11.35
CA MET A 1 11.25 -8.22 -11.77
C MET A 1 11.03 -7.10 -12.76
N SER A 2 10.68 -7.41 -14.02
CA SER A 2 10.43 -6.41 -15.06
C SER A 2 9.10 -5.67 -14.82
N PRO A 3 8.89 -4.46 -15.37
CA PRO A 3 7.61 -3.75 -15.27
C PRO A 3 6.42 -4.60 -15.76
N ALA A 4 6.63 -5.42 -16.80
CA ALA A 4 5.62 -6.31 -17.36
C ALA A 4 5.12 -7.37 -16.35
N VAL A 5 5.98 -7.82 -15.43
CA VAL A 5 5.57 -8.74 -14.35
C VAL A 5 4.64 -8.03 -13.36
N TRP A 6 4.91 -6.77 -13.02
CA TRP A 6 4.05 -5.99 -12.12
C TRP A 6 2.71 -5.64 -12.76
N ASP A 7 2.71 -5.33 -14.05
CA ASP A 7 1.49 -5.11 -14.82
C ASP A 7 0.59 -6.37 -14.82
N TYR A 8 1.17 -7.56 -14.88
CA TYR A 8 0.40 -8.80 -14.74
C TYR A 8 -0.17 -8.96 -13.33
N ILE A 9 0.65 -8.76 -12.29
CA ILE A 9 0.22 -8.95 -10.90
C ILE A 9 -0.91 -7.98 -10.54
N PHE A 10 -0.71 -6.68 -10.78
CA PHE A 10 -1.63 -5.63 -10.33
C PHE A 10 -2.76 -5.31 -11.33
N LEU A 11 -2.45 -5.29 -12.63
CA LEU A 11 -3.41 -4.88 -13.67
C LEU A 11 -3.96 -6.06 -14.47
N GLY A 12 -3.38 -7.27 -14.31
CA GLY A 12 -3.80 -8.45 -15.07
C GLY A 12 -3.42 -8.43 -16.53
N LYS A 13 -2.48 -7.56 -16.91
CA LYS A 13 -2.05 -7.40 -18.30
C LYS A 13 -0.88 -8.34 -18.58
N GLY A 14 -0.98 -9.11 -19.65
CA GLY A 14 0.08 -10.01 -20.11
C GLY A 14 -0.20 -11.48 -19.82
N ASP A 15 0.67 -12.34 -20.36
CA ASP A 15 0.57 -13.79 -20.26
C ASP A 15 1.66 -14.31 -19.31
N PRO A 16 1.30 -14.97 -18.20
CA PRO A 16 2.27 -15.46 -17.22
C PRO A 16 3.23 -16.51 -17.81
N ALA A 17 2.83 -17.24 -18.85
CA ALA A 17 3.72 -18.20 -19.52
C ALA A 17 4.86 -17.51 -20.26
N LYS A 18 4.58 -16.36 -20.90
CA LYS A 18 5.60 -15.56 -21.60
C LYS A 18 6.50 -14.81 -20.61
N LEU A 19 5.91 -14.27 -19.54
CA LEU A 19 6.64 -13.54 -18.50
C LEU A 19 7.60 -14.44 -17.71
N ALA A 20 7.20 -15.69 -17.45
CA ALA A 20 8.06 -16.68 -16.80
C ALA A 20 9.21 -17.18 -17.70
N ALA A 21 9.10 -17.01 -19.02
CA ALA A 21 10.13 -17.35 -19.98
C ALA A 21 11.14 -16.21 -20.23
N GLU A 22 10.92 -15.02 -19.65
CA GLU A 22 11.86 -13.90 -19.78
C GLU A 22 13.17 -14.18 -19.01
N THR A 23 14.31 -13.94 -19.68
CA THR A 23 15.66 -14.23 -19.17
C THR A 23 15.99 -13.53 -17.85
N TYR A 24 15.28 -12.47 -17.50
CA TYR A 24 15.51 -11.65 -16.31
C TYR A 24 14.56 -11.96 -15.14
N THR A 25 13.77 -13.04 -15.24
CA THR A 25 12.75 -13.41 -14.26
C THR A 25 12.96 -14.83 -13.74
N THR A 26 13.22 -14.97 -12.44
CA THR A 26 13.32 -16.28 -11.76
C THR A 26 11.94 -16.83 -11.35
N ALA A 27 10.86 -16.11 -11.61
CA ALA A 27 9.52 -16.50 -11.17
C ALA A 27 8.89 -17.51 -12.13
N THR A 28 8.31 -18.57 -11.55
CA THR A 28 7.53 -19.57 -12.29
C THR A 28 6.12 -19.05 -12.59
N VAL A 29 5.46 -19.66 -13.56
CA VAL A 29 4.05 -19.38 -13.90
C VAL A 29 3.14 -19.54 -12.67
N ASP A 30 3.39 -20.56 -11.84
CA ASP A 30 2.62 -20.79 -10.63
C ASP A 30 2.81 -19.68 -9.60
N SER A 31 4.05 -19.24 -9.38
CA SER A 31 4.35 -18.11 -8.50
C SER A 31 3.66 -16.83 -8.96
N LEU A 32 3.66 -16.53 -10.26
CA LEU A 32 2.97 -15.35 -10.81
C LEU A 32 1.45 -15.42 -10.58
N ARG A 33 0.84 -16.57 -10.84
CA ARG A 33 -0.59 -16.79 -10.60
C ARG A 33 -0.94 -16.67 -9.12
N ARG A 34 -0.08 -17.20 -8.24
CA ARG A 34 -0.24 -17.08 -6.79
C ARG A 34 -0.18 -15.62 -6.35
N LEU A 35 0.84 -14.86 -6.77
CA LEU A 35 0.98 -13.45 -6.42
C LEU A 35 -0.24 -12.63 -6.84
N ARG A 36 -0.73 -12.85 -8.07
CA ARG A 36 -1.95 -12.19 -8.55
C ARG A 36 -3.18 -12.57 -7.71
N ARG A 37 -3.34 -13.85 -7.38
CA ARG A 37 -4.47 -14.32 -6.54
C ARG A 37 -4.42 -13.69 -5.15
N GLU A 38 -3.26 -13.64 -4.52
CA GLU A 38 -3.08 -12.98 -3.22
C GLU A 38 -3.44 -11.49 -3.31
N PHE A 39 -2.94 -10.78 -4.33
CA PHE A 39 -3.27 -9.37 -4.53
C PHE A 39 -4.78 -9.16 -4.67
N LEU A 40 -5.45 -9.92 -5.55
CA LEU A 40 -6.89 -9.78 -5.77
C LEU A 40 -7.74 -10.19 -4.56
N TYR A 41 -7.19 -10.99 -3.64
CA TYR A 41 -7.87 -11.38 -2.41
C TYR A 41 -7.78 -10.28 -1.34
N TRP A 42 -6.60 -9.68 -1.16
CA TRP A 42 -6.35 -8.70 -0.11
C TRP A 42 -6.71 -7.26 -0.48
N TYR A 43 -6.81 -6.93 -1.77
CA TYR A 43 -7.24 -5.61 -2.22
C TYR A 43 -8.77 -5.56 -2.42
N PRO A 44 -9.43 -4.42 -2.16
CA PRO A 44 -8.89 -3.10 -1.83
C PRO A 44 -8.40 -2.94 -0.38
N VAL A 45 -7.72 -1.83 -0.10
CA VAL A 45 -7.38 -1.46 1.28
C VAL A 45 -8.66 -1.04 2.02
N ASP A 46 -9.11 -1.87 2.96
CA ASP A 46 -10.31 -1.63 3.76
C ASP A 46 -10.17 -0.42 4.69
N LEU A 47 -9.04 -0.34 5.39
CA LEU A 47 -8.79 0.72 6.38
C LEU A 47 -7.33 1.13 6.42
N HIS A 48 -7.09 2.42 6.21
CA HIS A 48 -5.80 3.05 6.47
C HIS A 48 -5.90 4.00 7.67
N VAL A 49 -5.17 3.72 8.76
CA VAL A 49 -5.16 4.56 9.96
C VAL A 49 -3.87 5.36 10.00
N SER A 50 -3.97 6.68 10.14
CA SER A 50 -2.82 7.58 10.14
C SER A 50 -3.07 8.81 11.01
N GLY A 51 -2.00 9.48 11.45
CA GLY A 51 -2.11 10.77 12.13
C GLY A 51 -2.73 11.85 11.23
N LYS A 52 -3.49 12.77 11.85
CA LYS A 52 -4.15 13.90 11.15
C LYS A 52 -3.15 14.85 10.44
N ASP A 53 -1.91 14.84 10.87
CA ASP A 53 -0.79 15.59 10.30
C ASP A 53 -0.46 15.14 8.87
N LEU A 54 -0.70 13.86 8.54
CA LEU A 54 -0.42 13.29 7.22
C LEU A 54 -1.58 13.44 6.22
N LEU A 55 -2.65 14.12 6.60
CA LEU A 55 -3.85 14.26 5.77
C LEU A 55 -3.59 15.10 4.52
N SER A 56 -2.93 16.25 4.68
CA SER A 56 -2.67 17.22 3.60
C SER A 56 -1.59 16.76 2.61
N ASN A 57 -0.84 15.70 2.90
CA ASN A 57 0.24 15.21 2.06
C ASN A 57 0.02 13.73 1.69
N HIS A 58 0.52 12.80 2.49
CA HIS A 58 0.57 11.38 2.23
C HIS A 58 -0.81 10.79 1.95
N LEU A 59 -1.84 11.08 2.77
CA LEU A 59 -3.18 10.53 2.53
C LEU A 59 -3.81 11.09 1.25
N THR A 60 -3.49 12.34 0.90
CA THR A 60 -3.95 12.93 -0.36
C THR A 60 -3.25 12.28 -1.55
N TYR A 61 -1.92 12.14 -1.51
CA TYR A 61 -1.15 11.46 -2.56
C TYR A 61 -1.50 9.98 -2.68
N TYR A 62 -1.79 9.32 -1.56
CA TYR A 62 -2.27 7.95 -1.48
C TYR A 62 -3.52 7.79 -2.34
N LEU A 63 -4.54 8.63 -2.15
CA LEU A 63 -5.76 8.62 -2.95
C LEU A 63 -5.47 8.88 -4.44
N TYR A 64 -4.69 9.92 -4.77
CA TYR A 64 -4.36 10.24 -6.17
C TYR A 64 -3.67 9.08 -6.89
N ASN A 65 -2.70 8.43 -6.25
CA ASN A 65 -1.98 7.31 -6.86
C ASN A 65 -2.89 6.09 -7.08
N HIS A 66 -3.80 5.77 -6.16
CA HIS A 66 -4.71 4.62 -6.34
C HIS A 66 -5.70 4.87 -7.48
N VAL A 67 -6.22 6.10 -7.59
CA VAL A 67 -7.10 6.47 -8.72
C VAL A 67 -6.32 6.45 -10.04
N ALA A 68 -5.07 6.91 -10.06
CA ALA A 68 -4.23 6.89 -11.25
C ALA A 68 -3.86 5.47 -11.71
N MET A 69 -3.63 4.55 -10.77
CA MET A 69 -3.30 3.15 -11.07
C MET A 69 -4.51 2.35 -11.56
N TRP A 70 -5.68 2.56 -10.96
CA TRP A 70 -6.92 1.84 -11.29
C TRP A 70 -8.06 2.79 -11.69
N PRO A 71 -7.92 3.59 -12.76
CA PRO A 71 -8.87 4.67 -13.09
C PRO A 71 -10.26 4.17 -13.47
N LYS A 72 -10.37 2.92 -13.94
CA LYS A 72 -11.63 2.29 -14.37
C LYS A 72 -12.15 1.24 -13.40
N GLU A 73 -11.48 1.04 -12.26
CA GLU A 73 -11.84 0.04 -11.27
C GLU A 73 -12.00 0.66 -9.87
N PRO A 74 -13.13 1.35 -9.60
CA PRO A 74 -13.36 1.98 -8.29
C PRO A 74 -13.34 0.98 -7.13
N LYS A 75 -13.63 -0.30 -7.39
CA LYS A 75 -13.51 -1.39 -6.41
C LYS A 75 -12.09 -1.62 -5.89
N MET A 76 -11.07 -1.13 -6.60
CA MET A 76 -9.66 -1.23 -6.20
C MET A 76 -9.20 0.01 -5.44
N TRP A 77 -10.06 1.02 -5.29
CA TRP A 77 -9.74 2.22 -4.54
C TRP A 77 -9.83 1.96 -3.03
N PRO A 78 -9.11 2.74 -2.21
CA PRO A 78 -9.21 2.65 -0.76
C PRO A 78 -10.64 2.84 -0.27
N VAL A 79 -11.10 1.96 0.62
CA VAL A 79 -12.48 1.98 1.15
C VAL A 79 -12.61 3.02 2.27
N GLY A 80 -11.61 3.09 3.16
CA GLY A 80 -11.68 3.94 4.34
C GLY A 80 -10.32 4.46 4.81
N VAL A 81 -10.31 5.71 5.26
CA VAL A 81 -9.15 6.33 5.91
C VAL A 81 -9.61 6.92 7.25
N ARG A 82 -8.89 6.59 8.33
CA ARG A 82 -9.15 7.10 9.67
C ARG A 82 -7.97 7.94 10.14
N ALA A 83 -8.22 9.22 10.36
CA ALA A 83 -7.24 10.13 10.93
C ALA A 83 -7.31 10.15 12.47
N ASN A 84 -6.20 9.92 13.17
CA ASN A 84 -6.12 10.09 14.62
C ASN A 84 -5.48 11.43 15.03
N GLY A 85 -5.90 11.96 16.17
CA GLY A 85 -5.27 13.12 16.81
C GLY A 85 -3.87 12.79 17.31
N LEU A 86 -3.10 13.84 17.64
CA LEU A 86 -1.83 13.68 18.33
C LEU A 86 -2.09 13.17 19.75
N LEU A 87 -1.28 12.20 20.17
CA LEU A 87 -1.34 11.68 21.54
C LEU A 87 -0.90 12.76 22.53
N LEU A 88 -1.67 12.93 23.60
CA LEU A 88 -1.31 13.72 24.77
C LEU A 88 -0.87 12.77 25.90
N LEU A 89 0.14 13.15 26.67
CA LEU A 89 0.54 12.45 27.89
C LEU A 89 0.31 13.39 29.07
N ASN A 90 -0.47 12.95 30.06
CA ASN A 90 -0.83 13.79 31.22
C ASN A 90 -1.42 15.16 30.82
N SER A 91 -2.23 15.19 29.76
CA SER A 91 -2.80 16.41 29.16
C SER A 91 -1.77 17.39 28.56
N GLU A 92 -0.50 17.01 28.48
CA GLU A 92 0.54 17.78 27.79
C GLU A 92 0.90 17.19 26.43
N LYS A 93 1.34 18.08 25.53
CA LYS A 93 1.89 17.70 24.24
C LYS A 93 3.16 16.87 24.47
N VAL A 94 3.17 15.65 23.92
CA VAL A 94 4.34 14.78 23.97
C VAL A 94 5.48 15.41 23.15
N ARG A 95 6.54 15.82 23.86
CA ARG A 95 7.79 16.34 23.30
C ARG A 95 8.78 15.19 23.08
N ASP A 96 9.76 15.38 22.20
CA ASP A 96 10.68 14.30 21.79
C ASP A 96 11.44 13.65 22.96
N ALA A 97 11.83 14.46 23.96
CA ALA A 97 12.43 13.95 25.20
C ALA A 97 11.52 13.00 25.98
N VAL A 98 10.19 13.24 25.96
CA VAL A 98 9.19 12.40 26.61
C VAL A 98 8.92 11.13 25.78
N ARG A 99 8.99 11.22 24.44
CA ARG A 99 8.90 10.04 23.56
C ARG A 99 10.03 9.05 23.80
N PHE A 100 11.24 9.55 24.01
CA PHE A 100 12.42 8.75 24.33
C PHE A 100 12.24 7.94 25.63
N TRP A 101 11.67 8.55 26.67
CA TRP A 101 11.38 7.88 27.95
C TRP A 101 10.29 6.80 27.86
N LEU A 102 9.35 6.93 26.92
CA LEU A 102 8.27 5.96 26.71
C LEU A 102 8.67 4.78 25.83
N GLY A 103 9.89 4.77 25.26
CA GLY A 103 10.37 3.67 24.41
C GLY A 103 9.60 3.46 23.10
N ILE A 104 8.71 4.39 22.73
CA ILE A 104 7.97 4.34 21.47
C ILE A 104 8.86 4.98 20.40
N SER A 105 9.76 4.17 19.84
CA SER A 105 10.46 4.52 18.61
C SER A 105 9.54 4.20 17.43
N VAL A 106 9.10 5.23 16.72
CA VAL A 106 8.43 5.04 15.42
C VAL A 106 9.56 5.00 14.39
N LEU A 107 9.75 3.83 13.76
CA LEU A 107 10.65 3.65 12.62
C LEU A 107 10.17 4.46 11.41
#